data_AF-A0A945M739-F1
#
_entry.id   AF-A0A945M739-F1
#
_cell.length_a   1.000
_cell.length_b   1.000
_cell.length_c   1.000
_cell.angle_alpha   90.00
_cell.angle_beta   90.00
_cell.angle_gamma   90.00
#
_symmetry.space_group_name_H-M   'P 1'
#
loop_
_entity.id
_entity.type
_entity.pdbx_description
1 polymer ?
#
loop_
_entity_poly.entity_id
_entity_poly.type
_entity_poly.pdbx_seq_one_letter_code
_entity_poly.pdbx_strand_id
1 'polypeptide(L)'
;MAKTGTDFANFDFSKVMGDFRMPNVDFDALMAYHRKNFEAVATANKLAVEGFQKMALRQGELARAAAEKAGKDAQALFTAGTPEETVAKQAASAKEGLDTALAGYREMSGMVAETTDKTVDVVTKRMTAGMDEVKGLFGKNGATAKNGAAAK
;
A
#
# COMPACT_ATOMS: atom_id res chain seq x y z
N MET A 1 36.37 -24.59 -20.38
CA MET A 1 35.15 -25.09 -19.69
C MET A 1 34.95 -24.25 -18.44
N ALA A 2 33.79 -23.61 -18.31
CA ALA A 2 33.42 -22.78 -17.16
C ALA A 2 32.96 -23.65 -15.99
N LYS A 3 33.40 -23.32 -14.77
CA LYS A 3 32.88 -23.88 -13.51
C LYS A 3 32.29 -22.73 -12.69
N THR A 4 31.17 -22.21 -13.14
CA THR A 4 30.41 -21.15 -12.47
C THR A 4 29.12 -21.76 -11.92
N GLY A 5 29.25 -22.66 -10.95
CA GLY A 5 28.09 -23.44 -10.48
C GLY A 5 28.14 -23.91 -9.03
N THR A 6 29.10 -23.46 -8.21
CA THR A 6 29.25 -24.00 -6.85
C THR A 6 29.81 -23.00 -5.83
N ASP A 7 29.71 -21.69 -6.11
CA ASP A 7 30.23 -20.67 -5.19
C ASP A 7 29.17 -20.18 -4.18
N PHE A 8 27.88 -20.36 -4.46
CA PHE A 8 26.80 -20.02 -3.52
C PHE A 8 26.52 -21.12 -2.49
N ALA A 9 26.70 -22.39 -2.85
CA ALA A 9 26.44 -23.53 -1.94
C ALA A 9 27.53 -23.72 -0.87
N ASN A 10 28.74 -23.18 -1.10
CA ASN A 10 29.86 -23.21 -0.17
C ASN A 10 30.05 -21.88 0.57
N PHE A 11 29.09 -20.95 0.45
CA PHE A 11 29.14 -19.69 1.19
C PHE A 11 28.76 -19.95 2.66
N ASP A 12 29.79 -20.14 3.49
CA ASP A 12 29.64 -20.36 4.92
C ASP A 12 29.19 -19.07 5.61
N PHE A 13 27.87 -18.89 5.67
CA PHE A 13 27.23 -17.73 6.30
C PHE A 13 27.59 -17.61 7.80
N SER A 14 27.93 -18.72 8.46
CA SER A 14 28.37 -18.72 9.86
C SER A 14 29.79 -18.20 10.03
N LYS A 15 30.71 -18.51 9.10
CA LYS A 15 32.05 -17.90 9.07
C LYS A 15 32.01 -16.41 8.76
N VAL A 16 31.25 -16.02 7.73
CA VAL A 16 31.10 -14.61 7.39
C VAL A 16 30.46 -13.84 8.54
N MET A 17 29.39 -14.33 9.17
CA MET A 17 28.79 -13.68 10.33
C MET A 17 29.68 -13.73 11.58
N GLY A 18 30.50 -14.77 11.75
CA GLY A 18 31.46 -14.90 12.84
C GLY A 18 32.62 -13.90 12.74
N ASP A 19 33.18 -13.73 11.54
CA ASP A 19 34.26 -12.80 11.23
C ASP A 19 33.76 -11.34 11.12
N PHE A 20 32.49 -11.14 10.73
CA PHE A 20 31.85 -9.82 10.63
C PHE A 20 31.17 -9.38 11.92
N ARG A 21 31.30 -10.11 13.04
CA ARG A 21 30.81 -9.66 14.35
C ARG A 21 31.51 -8.36 14.73
N MET A 22 30.94 -7.25 14.29
CA MET A 22 31.42 -5.93 14.65
C MET A 22 31.17 -5.75 16.14
N PRO A 23 32.21 -5.58 16.96
CA PRO A 23 32.03 -5.24 18.36
C PRO A 23 31.16 -3.97 18.41
N ASN A 24 30.09 -4.01 19.21
CA ASN A 24 29.10 -2.94 19.42
C ASN A 24 27.91 -2.88 18.44
N VAL A 25 27.66 -3.92 17.62
CA VAL A 25 26.43 -4.03 16.81
C VAL A 25 25.52 -5.15 17.34
N ASP A 26 24.25 -4.82 17.58
CA ASP A 26 23.21 -5.81 17.94
C ASP A 26 22.64 -6.48 16.67
N PHE A 27 23.10 -7.70 16.38
CA PHE A 27 22.70 -8.45 15.20
C PHE A 27 21.25 -8.92 15.22
N ASP A 28 20.70 -9.24 16.40
CA ASP A 28 19.29 -9.64 16.52
C ASP A 28 18.38 -8.44 16.22
N ALA A 29 18.76 -7.27 16.72
CA ALA A 29 18.07 -6.02 16.40
C ALA A 29 18.20 -5.65 14.91
N LEU A 30 19.35 -5.90 14.27
CA LEU A 30 19.55 -5.70 12.84
C LEU A 30 18.67 -6.64 11.99
N MET A 31 18.59 -7.91 12.34
CA MET A 31 17.72 -8.88 11.66
C MET A 31 16.24 -8.52 11.84
N ALA A 32 15.85 -8.09 13.04
CA ALA A 32 14.51 -7.57 13.30
C ALA A 32 14.21 -6.31 12.47
N TYR A 33 15.16 -5.38 12.35
CA TYR A 33 15.05 -4.19 11.51
C TYR A 33 14.76 -4.53 10.04
N HIS A 34 15.49 -5.49 9.47
CA HIS A 34 15.28 -5.95 8.10
C HIS A 34 13.94 -6.66 7.94
N ARG A 35 13.54 -7.52 8.89
CA ARG A 35 12.23 -8.19 8.87
C ARG A 35 11.09 -7.17 8.83
N LYS A 36 11.14 -6.15 9.69
CA LYS A 36 10.13 -5.07 9.73
C LYS A 36 10.08 -4.26 8.43
N ASN A 37 11.21 -4.06 7.73
CA ASN A 37 11.23 -3.43 6.40
C ASN A 37 10.45 -4.28 5.38
N PHE A 38 10.68 -5.59 5.35
CA PHE A 38 9.96 -6.48 4.44
C PHE A 38 8.47 -6.51 4.74
N GLU A 39 8.08 -6.56 6.02
CA GLU A 39 6.68 -6.51 6.43
C GLU A 39 6.00 -5.20 6.02
N ALA A 40 6.68 -4.07 6.14
CA ALA A 40 6.16 -2.78 5.70
C ALA A 40 5.93 -2.74 4.19
N VAL A 41 6.88 -3.22 3.39
CA VAL A 41 6.75 -3.31 1.93
C VAL A 41 5.62 -4.27 1.54
N ALA A 42 5.53 -5.43 2.20
CA ALA A 42 4.45 -6.39 1.95
C ALA A 42 3.08 -5.79 2.27
N THR A 43 2.98 -5.04 3.37
CA THR A 43 1.75 -4.34 3.77
C THR A 43 1.37 -3.25 2.77
N ALA A 44 2.33 -2.44 2.32
CA ALA A 44 2.12 -1.42 1.29
C ALA A 44 1.60 -2.05 -0.03
N ASN A 45 2.22 -3.15 -0.48
CA ASN A 45 1.76 -3.88 -1.66
C ASN A 45 0.35 -4.45 -1.49
N LYS A 46 0.03 -4.99 -0.30
CA LYS A 46 -1.32 -5.48 0.00
C LYS A 46 -2.36 -4.36 -0.08
N LEU A 47 -2.07 -3.20 0.51
CA LEU A 47 -2.95 -2.03 0.45
C LEU A 47 -3.18 -1.55 -0.99
N ALA A 48 -2.14 -1.56 -1.83
CA ALA A 48 -2.27 -1.22 -3.25
C ALA A 48 -3.19 -2.20 -4.00
N VAL A 49 -3.04 -3.51 -3.75
CA VAL A 49 -3.91 -4.54 -4.36
C VAL A 49 -5.35 -4.40 -3.88
N GLU A 50 -5.56 -4.18 -2.58
CA GLU A 50 -6.90 -3.94 -2.02
C GLU A 50 -7.56 -2.68 -2.61
N GLY A 51 -6.79 -1.61 -2.78
CA GLY A 51 -7.25 -0.39 -3.45
C GLY A 51 -7.71 -0.67 -4.89
N PHE A 52 -6.93 -1.44 -5.65
CA PHE A 52 -7.31 -1.85 -7.00
C PHE A 52 -8.58 -2.72 -7.03
N GLN A 53 -8.69 -3.69 -6.12
CA GLN A 53 -9.87 -4.55 -6.00
C GLN A 53 -11.12 -3.74 -5.69
N LYS A 54 -11.05 -2.80 -4.74
CA LYS A 54 -12.17 -1.89 -4.42
C LYS A 54 -12.60 -1.07 -5.63
N MET A 55 -11.65 -0.50 -6.37
CA MET A 55 -11.94 0.24 -7.60
C MET A 55 -12.62 -0.65 -8.66
N ALA A 56 -12.15 -1.87 -8.85
CA ALA A 56 -12.72 -2.81 -9.83
C ALA A 56 -14.16 -3.22 -9.47
N LEU A 57 -14.40 -3.55 -8.19
CA LEU A 57 -15.75 -3.82 -7.69
C LEU A 57 -16.67 -2.63 -7.93
N ARG A 58 -16.19 -1.42 -7.64
CA ARG A 58 -16.98 -0.20 -7.80
C ARG A 58 -17.31 0.11 -9.26
N GLN A 59 -16.36 -0.11 -10.18
CA GLN A 59 -16.64 0.01 -11.61
C GLN A 59 -17.72 -0.98 -12.08
N GLY A 60 -17.71 -2.21 -11.55
CA GLY A 60 -18.75 -3.20 -11.81
C GLY A 60 -20.14 -2.77 -11.32
N GLU A 61 -20.21 -2.21 -10.11
CA GLU A 61 -21.46 -1.66 -9.57
C GLU A 61 -21.98 -0.47 -10.38
N LEU A 62 -21.10 0.44 -10.81
CA LEU A 62 -21.47 1.55 -11.69
C LEU A 62 -22.02 1.05 -13.02
N ALA A 63 -21.40 0.03 -13.63
CA ALA A 63 -21.86 -0.56 -14.88
C ALA A 63 -23.25 -1.21 -14.72
N ARG A 64 -23.47 -1.93 -13.61
CA ARG A 64 -24.78 -2.52 -13.31
C ARG A 64 -25.85 -1.45 -13.12
N ALA A 65 -25.56 -0.41 -12.34
CA ALA A 65 -26.48 0.70 -12.13
C ALA A 65 -26.83 1.41 -13.45
N ALA A 66 -25.84 1.62 -14.32
CA ALA A 66 -26.06 2.20 -15.64
C ALA A 66 -26.95 1.33 -16.54
N ALA A 67 -26.75 0.01 -16.54
CA ALA A 67 -27.58 -0.92 -17.30
C ALA A 67 -29.04 -0.95 -16.80
N GLU A 68 -29.25 -0.97 -15.47
CA GLU A 68 -30.57 -0.88 -14.86
C GLU A 68 -31.28 0.44 -15.22
N LYS A 69 -30.53 1.55 -15.21
CA LYS A 69 -31.05 2.87 -15.61
C LYS A 69 -31.46 2.89 -17.09
N ALA A 70 -30.60 2.39 -17.99
CA ALA A 70 -30.90 2.34 -19.42
C ALA A 70 -32.17 1.53 -19.71
N GLY A 71 -32.39 0.42 -19.00
CA GLY A 71 -33.62 -0.36 -19.10
C GLY A 71 -34.86 0.42 -18.67
N LYS A 72 -34.78 1.17 -17.56
CA LYS A 72 -35.86 2.04 -17.08
C LYS A 72 -36.15 3.18 -18.04
N ASP A 73 -35.12 3.85 -18.55
CA ASP A 73 -35.25 4.97 -19.49
C ASP A 73 -35.88 4.48 -20.81
N ALA A 74 -35.50 3.31 -21.31
CA ALA A 74 -36.13 2.70 -22.49
C ALA A 74 -37.62 2.42 -22.26
N GLN A 75 -38.00 1.84 -21.11
CA GLN A 75 -39.39 1.59 -20.75
C GLN A 75 -40.20 2.90 -20.58
N ALA A 76 -39.56 3.93 -20.04
CA ALA A 76 -40.15 5.25 -19.87
C ALA A 76 -40.37 6.00 -21.20
N LEU A 77 -39.57 5.72 -22.23
CA LEU A 77 -39.76 6.28 -23.58
C LEU A 77 -40.95 5.64 -24.29
N PHE A 78 -41.19 4.34 -24.13
CA PHE A 78 -42.38 3.66 -24.68
C PHE A 78 -43.70 4.14 -24.07
N THR A 79 -43.64 4.80 -22.91
CA THR A 79 -44.82 5.29 -22.17
C THR A 79 -45.00 6.81 -22.25
N ALA A 80 -44.06 7.55 -22.86
CA ALA A 80 -44.16 9.01 -23.02
C ALA A 80 -45.11 9.35 -24.18
N GLY A 81 -46.22 10.03 -23.88
CA GLY A 81 -47.31 10.26 -24.84
C GLY A 81 -47.22 11.57 -25.61
N THR A 82 -46.45 12.57 -25.13
CA THR A 82 -46.41 13.92 -25.72
C THR A 82 -45.00 14.49 -25.94
N PRO A 83 -44.81 15.37 -26.95
CA PRO A 83 -43.51 16.02 -27.22
C PRO A 83 -42.97 16.87 -26.06
N GLU A 84 -43.80 17.64 -25.35
CA GLU A 84 -43.37 18.41 -24.18
C GLU A 84 -42.84 17.52 -23.04
N GLU A 85 -43.49 16.38 -22.74
CA GLU A 85 -43.01 15.42 -21.74
C GLU A 85 -41.64 14.83 -22.14
N THR A 86 -41.39 14.69 -23.44
CA THR A 86 -40.15 14.14 -23.97
C THR A 86 -38.99 15.11 -23.76
N VAL A 87 -39.19 16.42 -23.99
CA VAL A 87 -38.17 17.46 -23.77
C VAL A 87 -37.85 17.62 -22.28
N ALA A 88 -38.87 17.63 -21.41
CA ALA A 88 -38.65 17.68 -19.96
C ALA A 88 -37.89 16.45 -19.44
N LYS A 89 -38.20 15.24 -19.96
CA LYS A 89 -37.45 14.01 -19.68
C LYS A 89 -35.99 14.11 -20.11
N GLN A 90 -35.70 14.64 -21.29
CA GLN A 90 -34.31 14.78 -21.77
C GLN A 90 -33.48 15.68 -20.86
N ALA A 91 -34.02 16.82 -20.43
CA ALA A 91 -33.33 17.72 -19.51
C ALA A 91 -33.08 17.08 -18.13
N ALA A 92 -34.06 16.35 -17.60
CA ALA A 92 -33.93 15.62 -16.34
C ALA A 92 -32.88 14.49 -16.44
N SER A 93 -32.91 13.69 -17.50
CA SER A 93 -31.93 12.63 -17.74
C SER A 93 -30.51 13.17 -17.93
N ALA A 94 -30.35 14.32 -18.59
CA ALA A 94 -29.05 14.97 -18.75
C ALA A 94 -28.48 15.45 -17.40
N LYS A 95 -29.32 16.08 -16.57
CA LYS A 95 -28.92 16.51 -15.22
C LYS A 95 -28.53 15.33 -14.34
N GLU A 96 -29.35 14.29 -14.32
CA GLU A 96 -29.10 13.07 -13.56
C GLU A 96 -27.80 12.36 -14.01
N GLY A 97 -27.54 12.32 -15.32
CA GLY A 97 -26.30 11.79 -15.88
C GLY A 97 -25.07 12.58 -15.42
N LEU A 98 -25.15 13.91 -15.39
CA LEU A 98 -24.10 14.77 -14.86
C LEU A 98 -23.86 14.53 -13.37
N ASP A 99 -24.93 14.47 -12.57
CA ASP A 99 -24.85 14.22 -11.13
C ASP A 99 -24.21 12.86 -10.84
N THR A 100 -24.59 11.83 -11.60
CA THR A 100 -24.02 10.48 -11.49
C THR A 100 -22.53 10.46 -11.84
N ALA A 101 -22.14 11.13 -12.94
CA ALA A 101 -20.74 11.20 -13.36
C ALA A 101 -19.87 11.94 -12.32
N LEU A 102 -20.35 13.06 -11.79
CA LEU A 102 -19.66 13.82 -10.75
C LEU A 102 -19.56 13.04 -9.43
N ALA A 103 -20.61 12.31 -9.05
CA ALA A 103 -20.57 11.44 -7.88
C ALA A 103 -19.53 10.32 -8.05
N GLY A 104 -19.54 9.63 -9.20
CA GLY A 104 -18.56 8.59 -9.51
C GLY A 104 -17.13 9.10 -9.51
N TYR A 105 -16.88 10.30 -10.06
CA TYR A 105 -15.56 10.93 -10.04
C TYR A 105 -15.08 11.24 -8.60
N ARG A 106 -15.94 11.83 -7.77
CA ARG A 106 -15.60 12.12 -6.36
C ARG A 106 -15.30 10.86 -5.57
N GLU A 107 -16.06 9.80 -5.81
CA GLU A 107 -15.84 8.54 -5.13
C GLU A 107 -14.54 7.86 -5.56
N MET A 108 -14.27 7.80 -6.87
CA MET A 108 -13.02 7.22 -7.38
C MET A 108 -11.79 8.00 -6.91
N SER A 109 -11.85 9.34 -6.94
CA SER A 109 -10.76 10.17 -6.41
C SER A 109 -10.56 9.98 -4.91
N GLY A 110 -11.65 9.82 -4.14
CA GLY A 110 -11.59 9.46 -2.73
C GLY A 110 -10.92 8.10 -2.48
N MET A 111 -11.26 7.06 -3.25
CA MET A 111 -10.63 5.74 -3.13
C MET A 111 -9.14 5.76 -3.45
N VAL A 112 -8.73 6.50 -4.50
CA VAL A 112 -7.32 6.66 -4.87
C VAL A 112 -6.57 7.39 -3.75
N ALA A 113 -7.11 8.52 -3.27
CA ALA A 113 -6.50 9.28 -2.18
C ALA A 113 -6.34 8.43 -0.92
N GLU A 114 -7.39 7.72 -0.50
CA GLU A 114 -7.34 6.83 0.67
C GLU A 114 -6.27 5.73 0.53
N THR A 115 -6.15 5.13 -0.66
CA THR A 115 -5.15 4.09 -0.93
C THR A 115 -3.74 4.65 -0.86
N THR A 116 -3.51 5.83 -1.44
CA THR A 116 -2.22 6.52 -1.39
C THR A 116 -1.87 6.90 0.05
N ASP A 117 -2.78 7.52 0.78
CA ASP A 117 -2.57 7.97 2.17
C ASP A 117 -2.19 6.80 3.05
N LYS A 118 -2.94 5.68 3.00
CA LYS A 118 -2.64 4.47 3.77
C LYS A 118 -1.26 3.89 3.45
N THR A 119 -0.88 3.91 2.18
CA THR A 119 0.43 3.40 1.73
C THR A 119 1.56 4.30 2.23
N VAL A 120 1.43 5.62 2.08
CA VAL A 120 2.39 6.61 2.58
C VAL A 120 2.53 6.54 4.10
N ASP A 121 1.42 6.31 4.81
CA ASP A 121 1.42 6.12 6.26
C ASP A 121 2.29 4.95 6.70
N VAL A 122 2.18 3.81 6.02
CA VAL A 122 3.00 2.62 6.31
C VAL A 122 4.48 2.90 6.10
N VAL A 123 4.83 3.55 4.98
CA VAL A 123 6.22 3.91 4.65
C VAL A 123 6.78 4.91 5.65
N THR A 124 6.02 5.96 5.97
CA THR A 124 6.40 7.00 6.93
C THR A 124 6.65 6.40 8.30
N LYS A 125 5.70 5.60 8.82
CA LYS A 125 5.84 4.92 10.11
C LYS A 125 7.07 4.03 10.14
N ARG A 126 7.33 3.27 9.07
CA ARG A 126 8.49 2.40 9.01
C ARG A 126 9.79 3.21 9.01
N MET A 127 9.85 4.30 8.25
CA MET A 127 11.01 5.17 8.17
C MET A 127 11.33 5.80 9.53
N THR A 128 10.33 6.36 10.22
CA THR A 128 10.49 6.93 11.56
C THR A 128 10.96 5.88 12.56
N ALA A 129 10.29 4.71 12.62
CA ALA A 129 10.70 3.62 13.49
C ALA A 129 12.13 3.13 13.17
N GLY A 130 12.51 3.16 11.89
CA GLY A 130 13.84 2.73 11.44
C GLY A 130 14.94 3.66 11.94
N MET A 131 14.69 4.98 11.93
CA MET A 131 15.63 5.96 12.48
C MET A 131 15.87 5.76 13.97
N ASP A 132 14.85 5.38 14.74
CA ASP A 132 15.00 5.12 16.17
C ASP A 132 15.66 3.77 16.46
N GLU A 133 15.37 2.76 15.66
CA GLU A 133 16.03 1.45 15.73
C GLU A 133 17.52 1.54 15.43
N VAL A 134 17.92 2.32 14.41
CA VAL A 134 19.34 2.53 14.06
C VAL A 134 20.12 3.19 15.20
N LYS A 135 19.52 4.13 15.94
CA LYS A 135 20.15 4.69 17.16
C LYS A 135 20.34 3.61 18.23
N GLY A 136 19.40 2.67 18.33
CA GLY A 136 19.47 1.52 19.24
C GLY A 136 20.55 0.49 18.86
N LEU A 137 20.88 0.35 17.57
CA LEU A 137 21.86 -0.63 17.07
C LEU A 137 23.29 -0.38 17.58
N PHE A 138 23.65 0.87 17.88
CA PHE A 138 25.00 1.26 18.30
C PHE A 138 25.12 1.56 19.81
N GLY A 139 24.01 1.51 20.55
CA GLY A 139 23.92 2.08 21.90
C GLY A 139 24.25 1.15 23.07
N LYS A 140 24.36 -0.18 22.87
CA LYS A 140 24.29 -1.11 24.01
C LYS A 140 25.61 -1.51 24.68
N ASN A 141 26.78 -1.22 24.09
CA ASN A 141 28.08 -1.65 24.64
C ASN A 141 29.05 -0.51 25.04
N GLY A 142 28.70 0.76 24.83
CA GLY A 142 29.57 1.89 25.19
C GLY A 142 29.68 2.19 26.69
N ALA A 143 28.79 1.63 27.52
CA ALA A 143 28.69 1.95 28.94
C ALA A 143 29.49 1.03 29.88
N THR A 144 29.95 -0.13 29.42
CA THR A 144 30.61 -1.14 30.27
C THR A 144 32.14 -1.08 30.28
N ALA A 145 32.76 -0.23 29.46
CA ALA A 145 34.22 -0.17 29.34
C ALA A 145 34.95 0.73 30.36
N LYS A 146 34.25 1.42 31.28
CA LYS A 146 34.89 2.39 32.21
C LYS A 146 35.18 1.91 33.63
N ASN A 147 34.80 0.69 34.03
CA ASN A 147 34.93 0.23 35.43
C ASN A 147 35.96 -0.91 35.66
N GLY A 148 36.88 -1.16 34.72
CA GLY A 148 37.87 -2.26 34.84
C GLY A 148 39.30 -1.85 35.22
N ALA A 149 39.66 -0.57 35.18
CA ALA A 149 41.04 -0.11 35.39
C ALA A 149 41.23 0.57 36.75
N ALA A 150 40.84 -0.10 37.84
CA ALA A 150 41.19 0.32 39.20
C ALA A 150 41.01 -0.84 40.21
N ALA A 151 41.82 -1.89 40.12
CA ALA A 151 42.10 -2.75 41.27
C ALA A 151 43.35 -3.61 40.98
N LYS A 152 44.42 -3.27 41.71
CA LYS A 152 45.67 -4.01 42.01
C LYS A 152 46.04 -5.24 41.18
#